data_AF-A0A0K0GH15-F1
#
_entry.id   AF-A0A0K0GH15-F1
#
_cell.length_a   1.000
_cell.length_b   1.000
_cell.length_c   1.000
_cell.angle_alpha   90.00
_cell.angle_beta   90.00
_cell.angle_gamma   90.00
#
_symmetry.space_group_name_H-M   'P 1'
#
loop_
_entity.id
_entity.type
_entity.pdbx_description
1 polymer ?
#
loop_
_entity_poly.entity_id
_entity_poly.type
_entity_poly.pdbx_seq_one_letter_code
_entity_poly.pdbx_strand_id
1 'polypeptide(L)'
;MPDLIAAYAPVLPVSLLELWRQKGLGHYGSMQRALIDPRQWQPVLDRWIVSPPDAVRPIAIALTPFGALVYYRKLTPTDEEWPIWIRSGKPPAI
;
A
#
# COMPACT_ATOMS: atom_id res chain seq x y z
N MET A 1 7.64 -16.98 -4.02
CA MET A 1 6.65 -16.12 -3.33
C MET A 1 7.01 -15.83 -1.87
N PRO A 2 7.47 -16.81 -1.06
CA PRO A 2 7.88 -16.56 0.33
C PRO A 2 8.93 -15.44 0.46
N ASP A 3 9.92 -15.41 -0.45
CA ASP A 3 10.96 -14.37 -0.46
C ASP A 3 10.42 -12.97 -0.73
N LEU A 4 9.38 -12.85 -1.55
CA LEU A 4 8.73 -11.57 -1.83
C LEU A 4 7.98 -11.08 -0.58
N ILE A 5 7.23 -11.96 0.07
CA ILE A 5 6.51 -11.63 1.31
C ILE A 5 7.50 -11.18 2.39
N ALA A 6 8.60 -11.92 2.57
CA ALA A 6 9.64 -11.58 3.54
C ALA A 6 10.29 -10.22 3.24
N ALA A 7 10.60 -9.93 1.97
CA ALA A 7 11.21 -8.66 1.57
C ALA A 7 10.29 -7.45 1.84
N TYR A 8 8.97 -7.62 1.74
CA TYR A 8 8.00 -6.54 1.90
C TYR A 8 7.29 -6.53 3.27
N ALA A 9 7.52 -7.53 4.13
CA ALA A 9 6.95 -7.58 5.47
C ALA A 9 7.23 -6.36 6.37
N PRO A 10 8.42 -5.73 6.32
CA PRO A 10 8.69 -4.55 7.14
C PRO A 10 7.94 -3.28 6.72
N VAL A 11 7.40 -3.24 5.51
CA VAL A 11 6.92 -2.00 4.86
C VAL A 11 5.47 -2.06 4.37
N LEU A 12 4.90 -3.25 4.19
CA LEU A 12 3.51 -3.43 3.79
C LEU A 12 2.65 -3.87 4.98
N PRO A 13 1.36 -3.50 4.99
CA PRO A 13 0.45 -3.93 6.05
C PRO A 13 0.21 -5.44 5.97
N VAL A 14 0.02 -6.08 7.13
CA VAL A 14 -0.21 -7.53 7.25
C VAL A 14 -1.33 -8.01 6.34
N SER A 15 -2.43 -7.26 6.25
CA SER A 15 -3.57 -7.62 5.40
C SER A 15 -3.20 -7.76 3.92
N LEU A 16 -2.24 -6.97 3.42
CA LEU A 16 -1.78 -7.06 2.04
C LEU A 16 -0.84 -8.25 1.83
N LEU A 17 0.02 -8.54 2.80
CA LEU A 17 0.88 -9.71 2.79
C LEU A 17 0.05 -11.00 2.82
N GLU A 18 -1.02 -11.03 3.59
CA GLU A 18 -1.98 -12.14 3.63
C GLU A 18 -2.71 -12.30 2.30
N LEU A 19 -3.12 -11.21 1.66
CA LEU A 19 -3.70 -11.26 0.32
C LEU A 19 -2.73 -11.90 -0.68
N TRP A 20 -1.46 -11.50 -0.67
CA TRP A 20 -0.43 -12.09 -1.54
C TRP A 20 -0.19 -13.56 -1.21
N ARG A 21 -0.22 -13.94 0.06
CA ARG A 21 -0.06 -15.34 0.49
C ARG A 21 -1.21 -16.23 -0.01
N GLN A 22 -2.44 -15.73 0.06
CA GLN A 22 -3.64 -16.51 -0.26
C GLN A 22 -3.95 -16.56 -1.76
N LYS A 23 -3.69 -15.47 -2.48
CA LYS A 23 -4.10 -15.31 -3.88
C LYS A 23 -2.94 -15.27 -4.86
N GLY A 24 -1.75 -14.85 -4.40
CA GLY A 24 -0.60 -14.63 -5.26
C GLY A 24 -0.68 -13.32 -6.04
N LEU A 25 0.27 -13.15 -6.96
CA LEU A 25 0.27 -12.04 -7.93
C LEU A 25 -0.47 -12.47 -9.20
N GLY A 26 -1.03 -11.51 -9.93
CA GLY A 26 -1.74 -11.79 -11.17
C GLY A 26 -3.01 -10.97 -11.34
N HIS A 27 -3.80 -11.32 -12.36
CA HIS A 27 -5.02 -10.63 -12.73
C HIS A 27 -6.24 -11.15 -11.97
N TYR A 28 -7.09 -10.23 -11.53
CA TYR A 28 -8.30 -10.48 -10.76
C TYR A 28 -9.49 -9.70 -11.34
N GLY A 29 -10.70 -10.22 -11.09
CA GLY A 29 -11.95 -9.57 -11.49
C GLY A 29 -12.04 -9.37 -13.00
N SER A 30 -11.87 -10.44 -13.78
CA SER A 30 -11.90 -10.37 -15.26
C SER A 30 -10.88 -9.38 -15.83
N MET A 31 -9.64 -9.48 -15.34
CA MET A 31 -8.50 -8.62 -15.72
C MET A 31 -8.62 -7.15 -15.28
N GLN A 32 -9.65 -6.76 -14.53
CA GLN A 32 -9.85 -5.37 -14.10
C GLN A 32 -8.78 -4.86 -13.13
N ARG A 33 -8.06 -5.76 -12.42
CA ARG A 33 -7.00 -5.39 -11.50
C ARG A 33 -5.91 -6.44 -11.52
N ALA A 34 -4.64 -6.04 -11.53
CA ALA A 34 -3.51 -6.93 -11.38
C ALA A 34 -2.78 -6.64 -10.07
N LEU A 35 -2.61 -7.63 -9.20
CA LEU A 35 -1.60 -7.55 -8.14
C LEU A 35 -0.24 -7.80 -8.78
N ILE A 36 0.71 -6.90 -8.54
CA ILE A 36 1.99 -6.86 -9.25
C ILE A 36 3.16 -7.07 -8.31
N ASP A 37 4.29 -7.51 -8.87
CA ASP A 37 5.57 -7.49 -8.16
C ASP A 37 6.06 -6.03 -8.09
N PRO A 38 6.20 -5.43 -6.90
CA PRO A 38 6.62 -4.04 -6.80
C PRO A 38 7.98 -3.81 -7.45
N ARG A 39 8.89 -4.79 -7.44
CA ARG A 39 10.25 -4.65 -7.99
C ARG A 39 10.26 -4.29 -9.48
N GLN A 40 9.25 -4.73 -10.22
CA GLN A 40 9.14 -4.49 -11.66
C GLN A 40 8.59 -3.08 -11.97
N TRP A 41 7.76 -2.55 -11.08
CA TRP A 41 6.99 -1.32 -11.33
C TRP A 41 7.46 -0.13 -10.51
N GLN A 42 8.25 -0.37 -9.47
CA GLN A 42 8.80 0.68 -8.62
C GLN A 42 9.59 1.74 -9.42
N PRO A 43 10.43 1.41 -10.42
CA PRO A 43 11.11 2.42 -11.23
C PRO A 43 10.17 3.30 -12.08
N VAL A 44 8.96 2.82 -12.37
CA VAL A 44 7.92 3.63 -13.03
C VAL A 44 7.30 4.57 -12.01
N LEU A 45 6.91 4.04 -10.84
CA LEU A 45 6.33 4.81 -9.76
C LEU A 45 7.26 5.94 -9.27
N ASP A 46 8.55 5.63 -9.08
CA ASP A 46 9.57 6.59 -8.66
C ASP A 46 9.74 7.75 -9.68
N ARG A 47 9.47 7.51 -10.96
CA ARG A 47 9.48 8.56 -11.99
C ARG A 47 8.23 9.43 -11.97
N TRP A 48 7.10 8.87 -11.55
CA TRP A 48 5.82 9.58 -11.54
C TRP A 48 5.62 10.41 -10.28
N ILE A 49 6.13 9.93 -9.14
CA ILE A 49 5.93 10.57 -7.84
C ILE A 49 7.28 11.08 -7.33
N VAL A 50 7.50 12.39 -7.48
CA VAL A 50 8.61 13.07 -6.80
C VAL A 50 8.26 13.19 -5.33
N SER A 51 8.95 12.41 -4.49
CA SER A 51 8.78 12.46 -3.05
C SER A 51 9.83 13.36 -2.41
N PRO A 52 9.49 14.13 -1.37
CA PRO A 52 10.48 14.81 -0.53
C PRO A 52 11.50 13.83 0.06
N PRO A 53 12.73 14.27 0.38
CA PRO A 53 13.79 13.39 0.89
C PRO A 53 13.40 12.57 2.14
N ASP A 54 12.57 13.15 3.01
CA ASP A 54 12.16 12.53 4.29
C ASP A 54 10.83 11.78 4.18
N ALA A 55 10.24 11.70 2.99
CA ALA A 55 8.96 11.03 2.80
C ALA A 55 9.14 9.50 2.74
N VAL A 56 8.24 8.78 3.41
CA VAL A 56 8.12 7.32 3.24
C VAL A 56 7.89 7.01 1.77
N ARG A 57 8.78 6.19 1.19
CA ARG A 57 8.72 5.80 -0.22
C ARG A 57 7.44 5.00 -0.50
N PRO A 58 6.66 5.38 -1.53
CA PRO A 58 5.49 4.62 -1.94
C PRO A 58 5.90 3.29 -2.59
N ILE A 59 5.09 2.25 -2.43
CA ILE A 59 5.35 0.90 -2.95
C ILE A 59 4.27 0.55 -3.97
N ALA A 60 4.65 0.22 -5.20
CA ALA A 60 3.69 -0.20 -6.23
C ALA A 60 3.06 -1.56 -5.87
N ILE A 61 1.73 -1.65 -5.82
CA ILE A 61 1.03 -2.87 -5.37
C ILE A 61 0.03 -3.43 -6.36
N ALA A 62 -0.56 -2.59 -7.22
CA ALA A 62 -1.48 -3.04 -8.25
C ALA A 62 -1.43 -2.18 -9.52
N LEU A 63 -1.93 -2.76 -10.61
CA LEU A 63 -2.09 -2.10 -11.90
C LEU A 63 -3.53 -2.29 -12.39
N THR A 64 -4.12 -1.24 -12.96
CA THR A 64 -5.42 -1.33 -13.65
C THR A 64 -5.22 -1.56 -15.17
N PRO A 65 -6.22 -2.07 -15.91
CA PRO A 65 -6.18 -2.24 -17.36
C PRO A 65 -5.79 -0.98 -18.13
N PHE A 66 -6.11 0.19 -17.59
CA PHE A 66 -5.84 1.48 -18.20
C PHE A 66 -4.47 2.05 -17.83
N GLY A 67 -3.61 1.24 -17.20
CA GLY A 67 -2.25 1.64 -16.85
C GLY A 67 -2.15 2.47 -15.56
N ALA A 68 -3.22 2.56 -14.76
CA ALA A 68 -3.13 3.26 -13.48
C ALA A 68 -2.39 2.39 -12.46
N LEU A 69 -1.32 2.94 -11.89
CA LEU A 69 -0.57 2.33 -10.80
C LEU A 69 -1.22 2.67 -9.46
N VAL A 70 -1.53 1.63 -8.70
CA VAL A 70 -1.97 1.74 -7.30
C VAL A 70 -0.76 1.47 -6.43
N TYR A 71 -0.50 2.36 -5.46
CA TYR A 71 0.62 2.24 -4.53
C TYR A 71 0.16 2.31 -3.08
N TYR A 72 0.92 1.66 -2.20
CA TYR A 72 0.80 1.80 -0.76
C TYR A 72 1.83 2.82 -0.25
N ARG A 73 1.44 3.69 0.67
CA ARG A 73 2.35 4.58 1.39
C ARG A 73 1.87 4.73 2.82
N LYS A 74 2.74 4.46 3.78
CA LYS A 74 2.48 4.76 5.20
C LYS A 74 2.62 6.27 5.41
N LEU A 75 1.54 6.95 5.80
CA LEU A 75 1.51 8.41 5.98
C LEU A 75 1.81 8.84 7.41
N THR A 76 1.48 8.02 8.41
CA THR A 76 1.71 8.30 9.83
C THR A 76 2.29 7.06 10.52
N PRO A 77 3.18 7.22 11.52
CA PRO A 77 3.74 6.10 12.27
C PRO A 77 2.68 5.32 13.05
N THR A 78 1.65 6.01 13.55
CA THR A 78 0.51 5.44 14.25
C THR A 78 -0.44 4.80 13.24
N ASP A 79 -0.45 3.46 13.19
CA ASP A 79 -1.62 2.71 12.76
C ASP A 79 -2.71 3.02 13.80
N GLU A 80 -3.65 3.89 13.43
CA GLU A 80 -4.99 3.88 14.00
C GLU A 80 -5.15 4.24 15.50
N GLU A 81 -4.59 5.38 15.93
CA GLU A 81 -5.12 6.06 17.12
C GLU A 81 -6.02 7.21 16.68
N TRP A 82 -7.26 6.86 16.31
CA TRP A 82 -8.30 7.86 16.13
C TRP A 82 -8.42 8.64 17.44
N PRO A 83 -8.42 9.99 17.41
CA PRO A 83 -8.50 10.78 18.63
C PRO A 83 -9.72 10.33 19.44
N ILE A 84 -9.52 10.13 20.75
CA ILE A 84 -10.52 9.63 21.72
C ILE A 84 -11.89 10.32 21.63
N TRP A 85 -11.94 11.56 21.15
CA TRP A 85 -13.15 12.35 20.95
C TRP A 85 -14.08 11.79 19.87
N ILE A 86 -13.53 11.13 18.85
CA ILE A 86 -14.31 10.50 17.78
C ILE A 86 -15.05 9.25 18.30
N ARG A 87 -14.48 8.53 19.28
CA ARG A 87 -15.13 7.38 19.91
C ARG A 87 -16.17 7.76 20.97
N SER A 88 -15.99 8.92 21.62
CA SER A 88 -16.83 9.37 22.74
C SER A 88 -17.91 10.38 22.34
N GLY A 89 -17.99 10.79 21.06
CA GLY A 89 -19.02 11.69 20.56
C GLY A 89 -19.04 13.10 21.17
N LYS A 90 -18.03 13.47 21.96
CA LYS A 90 -17.95 14.79 22.58
C LYS A 90 -16.71 15.54 22.08
N PRO A 91 -16.88 16.58 21.25
CA PRO A 91 -15.77 17.45 20.89
C PRO A 91 -15.27 18.23 22.13
N PRO A 92 -13.98 18.62 22.17
CA PRO A 92 -13.48 19.49 23.23
C PRO A 92 -14.24 20.82 23.21
N ALA A 93 -14.69 21.26 24.39
CA ALA A 93 -15.22 22.60 24.55
C ALA A 93 -14.07 23.59 24.34
N ILE A 94 -14.27 24.54 23.43
CA ILE A 94 -13.40 25.70 23.22
C ILE A 94 -13.65 26.70 24.35
#